data_AF-A0A9D6TSN4-F1
#
_entry.id   AF-A0A9D6TSN4-F1
#
_cell.length_a   1.000
_cell.length_b   1.000
_cell.length_c   1.000
_cell.angle_alpha   90.00
_cell.angle_beta   90.00
_cell.angle_gamma   90.00
#
_symmetry.space_group_name_H-M   'P 1'
#
loop_
_entity.id
_entity.type
_entity.pdbx_description
1 polymer ?
#
loop_
_entity_poly.entity_id
_entity_poly.type
_entity_poly.pdbx_seq_one_letter_code
_entity_poly.pdbx_strand_id
1 'polypeptide(L)'
;ASADAARAAYAAFERTWAKRCPGVVTSLREGGAERLTFFTFPKTQWKTLRTTNVIERLHGEFRRRVKTQGSLPSEDAALILLFSLVVSGQITLRRIDGWRKITAVLSQRTSVAA
;
A
#
# COMPACT_ATOMS: atom_id res chain seq x y z
N ALA A 1 -13.61 0.50 14.67
CA ALA A 1 -13.63 0.59 13.19
C ALA A 1 -14.10 -0.75 12.62
N SER A 2 -15.07 -0.72 11.71
CA SER A 2 -15.66 -1.89 11.04
C SER A 2 -15.84 -1.58 9.54
N ALA A 3 -16.01 -2.62 8.72
CA ALA A 3 -16.21 -2.48 7.28
C ALA A 3 -17.50 -1.69 6.95
N ASP A 4 -18.58 -1.89 7.70
CA ASP A 4 -19.84 -1.15 7.52
C ASP A 4 -19.68 0.34 7.80
N ALA A 5 -19.02 0.68 8.91
CA ALA A 5 -18.73 2.07 9.24
C ALA A 5 -17.85 2.73 8.16
N ALA A 6 -16.91 1.98 7.57
CA ALA A 6 -16.08 2.48 6.48
C ALA A 6 -16.87 2.70 5.18
N ARG A 7 -17.83 1.83 4.84
CA ARG A 7 -18.74 2.02 3.70
C ARG A 7 -19.63 3.25 3.89
N ALA A 8 -20.17 3.44 5.09
CA ALA A 8 -20.95 4.64 5.41
C ALA A 8 -20.11 5.92 5.27
N ALA A 9 -18.87 5.89 5.77
CA ALA A 9 -17.93 7.01 5.64
C ALA A 9 -17.55 7.28 4.17
N TYR A 10 -17.37 6.23 3.36
CA TYR A 10 -17.11 6.34 1.93
C TYR A 10 -18.26 7.07 1.22
N ALA A 11 -19.50 6.65 1.44
CA ALA A 11 -20.68 7.29 0.86
C ALA A 11 -20.83 8.76 1.31
N ALA A 12 -20.57 9.04 2.60
CA ALA A 12 -20.59 10.40 3.12
C ALA A 12 -19.50 11.28 2.46
N PHE A 13 -18.30 10.73 2.25
CA PHE A 13 -17.21 11.42 1.56
C PHE A 13 -17.61 11.77 0.12
N GLU A 14 -18.15 10.81 -0.63
CA GLU A 14 -18.57 11.07 -2.01
C GLU A 14 -19.61 12.19 -2.09
N ARG A 15 -20.66 12.15 -1.26
CA ARG A 15 -21.70 13.20 -1.27
C ARG A 15 -21.13 14.59 -0.98
N THR A 16 -20.15 14.66 -0.08
CA THR A 16 -19.54 15.93 0.34
C THR A 16 -18.63 16.49 -0.73
N TRP A 17 -17.82 15.63 -1.37
CA TRP A 17 -16.72 16.06 -2.23
C TRP A 17 -17.00 15.94 -3.73
N ALA A 18 -18.08 15.27 -4.15
CA ALA A 18 -18.39 15.08 -5.58
C ALA A 18 -18.50 16.39 -6.35
N LYS A 19 -19.10 17.42 -5.76
CA LYS A 19 -19.23 18.74 -6.40
C LYS A 19 -17.96 19.58 -6.30
N ARG A 20 -17.25 19.51 -5.17
CA ARG A 20 -16.11 20.38 -4.88
C ARG A 20 -14.81 19.89 -5.52
N CYS A 21 -14.60 18.58 -5.58
CA CYS A 21 -13.38 17.94 -6.06
C CYS A 21 -13.72 16.64 -6.82
N PRO A 22 -14.32 16.73 -8.01
CA PRO A 22 -14.78 15.55 -8.76
C PRO A 22 -13.67 14.54 -9.04
N GLY A 23 -12.45 15.00 -9.37
CA GLY A 23 -11.30 14.11 -9.63
C GLY A 23 -10.90 13.25 -8.43
N VAL A 24 -11.04 13.76 -7.20
CA VAL A 24 -10.75 12.98 -5.98
C VAL A 24 -11.79 11.88 -5.80
N VAL A 25 -13.06 12.18 -6.07
CA VAL A 25 -14.14 11.18 -6.00
C VAL A 25 -14.02 10.15 -7.11
N THR A 26 -13.63 10.54 -8.33
CA THR A 26 -13.33 9.59 -9.41
C THR A 26 -12.21 8.63 -9.01
N SER A 27 -11.08 9.16 -8.51
CA SER A 27 -10.00 8.30 -8.02
C SER A 27 -10.46 7.40 -6.88
N LEU A 28 -11.29 7.89 -5.96
CA LEU A 28 -11.86 7.10 -4.86
C LEU A 28 -12.80 5.99 -5.37
N ARG A 29 -13.51 6.20 -6.49
CA ARG A 29 -14.35 5.19 -7.15
C ARG A 29 -13.55 4.12 -7.87
N GLU A 30 -12.46 4.48 -8.54
CA GLU A 30 -11.63 3.55 -9.31
C GLU A 30 -11.10 2.39 -8.45
N GLY A 31 -10.53 2.68 -7.27
CA GLY A 31 -10.13 1.64 -6.32
C GLY A 31 -11.26 1.09 -5.43
N GLY A 32 -12.48 1.58 -5.58
CA GLY A 32 -13.75 1.07 -5.04
C GLY A 32 -13.67 0.23 -3.75
N ALA A 33 -14.17 -1.01 -3.84
CA ALA A 33 -14.23 -1.95 -2.72
C ALA A 33 -12.85 -2.45 -2.29
N GLU A 34 -11.87 -2.45 -3.18
CA GLU A 34 -10.52 -2.94 -2.89
C GLU A 34 -9.84 -2.14 -1.77
N ARG A 35 -10.12 -0.84 -1.67
CA ARG A 35 -9.64 0.02 -0.58
C ARG A 35 -10.11 -0.41 0.81
N LEU A 36 -11.21 -1.16 0.89
CA LEU A 36 -11.76 -1.67 2.16
C LEU A 36 -11.29 -3.09 2.47
N THR A 37 -10.51 -3.72 1.59
CA THR A 37 -10.06 -5.11 1.74
C THR A 37 -9.24 -5.32 3.01
N PHE A 38 -8.53 -4.32 3.52
CA PHE A 38 -7.74 -4.48 4.75
C PHE A 38 -8.60 -4.86 5.97
N PHE A 39 -9.91 -4.57 5.96
CA PHE A 39 -10.83 -5.00 7.02
C PHE A 39 -11.04 -6.52 7.06
N THR A 40 -10.75 -7.25 5.98
CA THR A 40 -10.81 -8.73 5.96
C THR A 40 -9.61 -9.37 6.65
N PHE A 41 -8.57 -8.61 6.95
CA PHE A 41 -7.37 -9.11 7.63
C PHE A 41 -7.53 -9.02 9.15
N PRO A 42 -6.73 -9.77 9.93
CA PRO A 42 -6.67 -9.63 11.38
C PRO A 42 -6.36 -8.19 11.80
N LYS A 43 -7.04 -7.71 12.84
CA LYS A 43 -6.86 -6.34 13.38
C LYS A 43 -5.41 -5.98 13.69
N THR A 44 -4.59 -6.96 14.05
CA THR A 44 -3.16 -6.78 14.31
C THR A 44 -2.40 -6.28 13.08
N GLN A 45 -2.85 -6.61 11.87
CA GLN A 45 -2.20 -6.23 10.60
C GLN A 45 -2.69 -4.88 10.05
N TRP A 46 -3.84 -4.38 10.51
CA TRP A 46 -4.48 -3.18 9.96
C TRP A 46 -3.57 -1.96 9.97
N LYS A 47 -2.76 -1.78 11.02
CA LYS A 47 -1.84 -0.65 11.15
C LYS A 47 -0.83 -0.62 10.00
N THR A 48 -0.23 -1.76 9.68
CA THR A 48 0.73 -1.85 8.57
C THR A 48 0.03 -1.70 7.22
N LEU A 49 -1.10 -2.39 7.02
CA LEU A 49 -1.80 -2.45 5.72
C LEU A 49 -2.41 -1.12 5.29
N ARG A 50 -2.90 -0.30 6.22
CA ARG A 50 -3.57 0.97 5.89
C ARG A 50 -2.63 2.13 5.59
N THR A 51 -1.32 1.96 5.80
CA THR A 51 -0.33 3.04 5.65
C THR A 51 0.58 2.80 4.46
N THR A 52 0.89 3.86 3.72
CA THR A 52 1.82 3.86 2.59
C THR A 52 3.27 4.12 3.00
N ASN A 53 3.55 4.38 4.28
CA ASN A 53 4.85 4.81 4.80
C ASN A 53 6.03 3.91 4.38
N VAL A 54 5.84 2.60 4.29
CA VAL A 54 6.91 1.67 3.89
C VAL A 54 7.28 1.88 2.42
N ILE A 55 6.29 2.01 1.55
CA ILE A 55 6.46 2.25 0.11
C ILE A 55 7.01 3.66 -0.12
N GLU A 56 6.49 4.66 0.59
CA GLU A 56 6.97 6.05 0.52
C GLU A 56 8.42 6.18 0.97
N ARG A 57 8.81 5.48 2.05
CA ARG A 57 10.20 5.46 2.52
C ARG A 57 11.12 4.79 1.50
N LEU A 58 10.72 3.65 0.93
CA LEU A 58 11.48 2.99 -0.14
C LEU A 58 11.68 3.93 -1.33
N HIS A 59 10.60 4.53 -1.84
CA HIS A 59 10.68 5.46 -2.96
C HIS A 59 11.49 6.72 -2.61
N GLY A 60 11.39 7.22 -1.39
CA GLY A 60 12.15 8.38 -0.93
C GLY A 60 13.65 8.12 -0.95
N GLU A 61 14.08 6.98 -0.41
CA GLU A 61 15.50 6.59 -0.45
C GLU A 61 16.00 6.32 -1.86
N PHE A 62 15.21 5.64 -2.70
CA PHE A 62 15.59 5.42 -4.09
C PHE A 62 15.71 6.75 -4.86
N ARG A 63 14.73 7.65 -4.76
CA ARG A 63 14.77 8.97 -5.39
C ARG A 63 15.94 9.81 -4.90
N ARG A 64 16.29 9.74 -3.62
CA ARG A 64 17.46 10.45 -3.05
C ARG A 64 18.75 10.05 -3.77
N ARG A 65 18.88 8.79 -4.19
CA ARG A 65 20.10 8.25 -4.83
C ARG A 65 20.11 8.55 -6.32
N VAL A 66 18.96 8.47 -6.98
CA VAL A 66 18.84 8.77 -8.41
C VAL A 66 18.91 10.27 -8.68
N LYS A 67 18.49 11.13 -7.74
CA LYS A 67 18.46 12.61 -7.92
C LYS A 67 19.80 13.20 -8.37
N THR A 68 20.93 12.62 -7.97
CA THR A 68 22.27 13.12 -8.33
C THR A 68 22.88 12.42 -9.54
N GLN A 69 22.26 11.36 -10.08
CA GLN A 69 22.86 10.49 -11.09
C GLN A 69 22.60 10.94 -12.54
N GLY A 70 21.84 12.01 -12.77
CA GLY A 70 21.55 12.54 -14.12
C GLY A 70 20.67 11.60 -14.95
N SER A 71 21.22 10.47 -15.40
CA SER A 71 20.53 9.39 -16.11
C SER A 71 21.14 8.03 -15.74
N LEU A 72 20.31 7.00 -15.63
CA LEU A 72 20.77 5.63 -15.53
C LEU A 72 20.98 5.05 -16.93
N PRO A 73 22.01 4.20 -17.13
CA PRO A 73 22.36 3.68 -18.46
C PRO A 73 21.38 2.63 -19.01
N SER A 74 20.61 1.98 -18.15
CA SER A 74 19.58 0.99 -18.52
C SER A 74 18.58 0.77 -17.39
N GLU A 75 17.49 0.05 -17.68
CA GLU A 75 16.54 -0.43 -16.67
C GLU A 75 17.21 -1.39 -15.67
N ASP A 76 18.07 -2.28 -16.15
CA ASP A 76 18.83 -3.20 -15.29
C ASP A 76 19.69 -2.45 -14.27
N ALA A 77 20.32 -1.34 -14.67
CA ALA A 77 21.09 -0.51 -13.76
C ALA A 77 20.20 0.11 -12.66
N ALA A 78 18.95 0.46 -12.98
CA ALA A 78 17.99 0.94 -12.00
C ALA A 78 17.60 -0.15 -10.99
N LEU A 79 17.35 -1.36 -11.47
CA LEU A 79 17.03 -2.52 -10.62
C LEU A 79 18.22 -2.88 -9.73
N ILE A 80 19.43 -2.97 -10.29
CA ILE A 80 20.66 -3.24 -9.54
C ILE A 80 20.85 -2.18 -8.46
N LEU A 81 20.66 -0.90 -8.75
CA LEU A 81 20.74 0.16 -7.76
C LEU A 81 19.70 -0.06 -6.65
N LEU A 82 18.43 -0.23 -6.99
CA LEU A 82 17.35 -0.43 -6.00
C LEU A 82 17.64 -1.62 -5.08
N PHE A 83 17.98 -2.78 -5.64
CA PHE A 83 18.27 -3.98 -4.86
C PHE A 83 19.58 -3.85 -4.06
N SER A 84 20.58 -3.15 -4.58
CA SER A 84 21.82 -2.84 -3.84
C SER A 84 21.54 -1.97 -2.62
N LEU A 85 20.61 -1.00 -2.70
CA LEU A 85 20.18 -0.21 -1.54
C LEU A 85 19.47 -1.06 -0.48
N VAL A 86 18.72 -2.09 -0.91
CA VAL A 86 18.05 -3.02 0.00
C VAL A 86 19.06 -3.94 0.68
N VAL A 87 19.94 -4.57 -0.10
CA VAL A 87 20.97 -5.51 0.41
C VAL A 87 21.99 -4.81 1.31
N SER A 88 22.39 -3.57 0.98
CA SER A 88 23.28 -2.77 1.82
C SER A 88 22.62 -2.25 3.11
N GLY A 89 21.31 -2.47 3.30
CA GLY A 89 20.57 -2.00 4.46
C GLY A 89 20.27 -0.50 4.46
N GLN A 90 20.53 0.22 3.35
CA GLN A 90 20.13 1.62 3.21
C GLN A 90 18.60 1.76 3.11
N ILE A 91 17.94 0.78 2.48
CA ILE A 91 16.48 0.62 2.50
C ILE A 91 16.15 -0.55 3.43
N THR A 92 15.54 -0.24 4.58
CA THR A 92 15.08 -1.23 5.54
C THR A 92 13.57 -1.44 5.45
N LEU A 93 13.15 -2.67 5.16
CA LEU A 93 11.76 -3.09 5.18
C LEU A 93 11.44 -3.73 6.54
N ARG A 94 10.44 -3.21 7.24
CA ARG A 94 9.98 -3.78 8.51
C ARG A 94 9.03 -4.95 8.25
N ARG A 95 9.06 -5.94 9.15
CA ARG A 95 8.09 -7.04 9.15
C ARG A 95 6.68 -6.49 9.37
N ILE A 96 5.70 -7.11 8.71
CA ILE A 96 4.29 -6.78 8.89
C ILE A 96 3.86 -7.11 10.32
N ASP A 97 3.09 -6.22 10.95
CA ASP A 97 2.53 -6.46 12.28
C ASP A 97 1.68 -7.73 12.29
N GLY A 98 1.95 -8.67 13.21
CA GLY A 98 1.19 -9.93 13.25
C GLY A 98 1.43 -10.87 12.06
N TRP A 99 2.59 -10.79 11.40
CA TRP A 99 2.98 -11.67 10.28
C TRP A 99 2.86 -13.17 10.58
N ARG A 100 3.01 -13.60 11.84
CA ARG A 100 2.84 -15.02 12.24
C ARG A 100 1.45 -15.58 11.93
N LYS A 101 0.43 -14.72 11.81
CA LYS A 101 -0.95 -15.12 11.48
C LYS A 101 -1.25 -15.06 9.99
N ILE A 102 -0.27 -14.71 9.14
CA ILE A 102 -0.49 -14.54 7.70
C ILE A 102 -0.86 -15.86 7.01
N THR A 103 -0.28 -16.97 7.44
CA THR A 103 -0.59 -18.31 6.92
C THR A 103 -2.07 -18.66 7.08
N ALA A 104 -2.65 -18.38 8.25
CA ALA A 104 -4.07 -18.58 8.51
C ALA A 104 -4.97 -17.72 7.59
N VAL A 105 -4.56 -16.49 7.29
CA VAL A 105 -5.29 -15.60 6.35
C VAL A 105 -5.23 -16.14 4.93
N LEU A 106 -4.05 -16.63 4.50
CA LEU A 106 -3.86 -17.20 3.17
C LEU A 106 -4.70 -18.46 2.99
N SER A 107 -4.72 -19.36 3.97
CA SER A 107 -5.55 -20.58 3.94
C SER A 107 -7.04 -20.28 3.85
N GLN A 108 -7.53 -19.24 4.55
CA GLN A 108 -8.94 -18.83 4.48
C GLN A 108 -9.33 -18.33 3.07
N ARG A 109 -8.43 -17.64 2.36
CA ARG A 109 -8.71 -17.15 1.00
C ARG A 109 -8.70 -18.25 -0.04
N THR A 110 -7.85 -19.27 0.09
CA THR A 110 -7.81 -20.39 -0.88
C THR A 110 -9.11 -21.19 -0.88
N SER A 111 -9.81 -21.29 0.26
CA SER A 111 -11.10 -22.01 0.36
C SER A 111 -12.31 -21.32 -0.29
N VAL A 112 -12.20 -20.04 -0.66
CA VAL A 112 -13.29 -19.27 -1.30
C VAL A 112 -13.14 -19.25 -2.82
N ALA A 113 -11.99 -19.67 -3.35
CA ALA A 113 -11.67 -19.73 -4.77
C ALA A 113 -11.69 -21.16 -5.37
N ALA A 114 -12.13 -22.15 -4.58
CA ALA A 114 -12.36 -23.54 -4.98
C ALA A 114 -13.85 -23.85 -4.83
#